data_AF-A0A9W8EF43-F1
#
_entry.id   AF-A0A9W8EF43-F1
#
_cell.length_a   1.000
_cell.length_b   1.000
_cell.length_c   1.000
_cell.angle_alpha   90.00
_cell.angle_beta   90.00
_cell.angle_gamma   90.00
#
_symmetry.space_group_name_H-M   'P 1'
#
loop_
_entity.id
_entity.type
_entity.pdbx_description
1 polymer ?
#
loop_
_entity_poly.entity_id
_entity_poly.type
_entity_poly.pdbx_seq_one_letter_code
_entity_poly.pdbx_strand_id
1 'polypeptide(L)'
;MVCFTTSPSSTVPASVRPHRSLVCRPLDLLYLVYFVQHIPATLFVDSQILFPTEWFPKALTDLAQYWLSVSGDPLFAAGRIGDNSNLTWLYTFMVAEFVFQLPFFGFAIRGLYRDSPCIRLPLALYGAHVATAVAPILTSIWFGYPDLTTLQRYTLSAAYVPYFIIPVLMVVSNVCALTCGAHAQNTQPRSVKKDE
;
A
#
# COMPACT_ATOMS: atom_id res chain seq x y z
N MET A 1 63.92 -24.43 -8.25
CA MET A 1 63.33 -23.52 -7.25
C MET A 1 62.32 -22.65 -7.99
N VAL A 2 61.06 -23.12 -8.09
CA VAL A 2 60.01 -22.45 -8.88
C VAL A 2 59.19 -21.60 -7.93
N CYS A 3 59.14 -20.31 -8.20
CA CYS A 3 58.43 -19.30 -7.42
C CYS A 3 56.94 -19.37 -7.74
N PHE A 4 56.10 -19.81 -6.81
CA PHE A 4 54.64 -19.74 -6.94
C PHE A 4 54.18 -18.33 -6.58
N THR A 5 53.80 -17.55 -7.58
CA THR A 5 53.05 -16.29 -7.39
C THR A 5 51.57 -16.63 -7.20
N THR A 6 51.08 -16.57 -5.97
CA THR A 6 49.65 -16.62 -5.67
C THR A 6 48.98 -15.33 -6.16
N SER A 7 48.11 -15.44 -7.17
CA SER A 7 47.27 -14.34 -7.64
C SER A 7 46.14 -14.08 -6.62
N PRO A 8 45.87 -12.83 -6.21
CA PRO A 8 44.78 -12.54 -5.29
C PRO A 8 43.44 -12.60 -6.04
N SER A 9 42.50 -13.40 -5.53
CA SER A 9 41.13 -13.46 -6.03
C SER A 9 40.45 -12.10 -5.90
N SER A 10 40.12 -11.46 -7.02
CA SER A 10 39.33 -10.23 -7.03
C SER A 10 37.85 -10.56 -6.78
N THR A 11 37.41 -10.45 -5.53
CA THR A 11 35.98 -10.34 -5.23
C THR A 11 35.49 -9.01 -5.78
N VAL A 12 34.74 -9.04 -6.88
CA VAL A 12 34.03 -7.86 -7.40
C VAL A 12 33.05 -7.39 -6.31
N PRO A 13 33.22 -6.19 -5.74
CA PRO A 13 32.28 -5.69 -4.76
C PRO A 13 30.92 -5.50 -5.46
N ALA A 14 29.86 -6.02 -4.83
CA ALA A 14 28.50 -5.79 -5.30
C ALA A 14 28.31 -4.27 -5.49
N SER A 15 27.96 -3.86 -6.71
CA SER A 15 27.71 -2.46 -7.06
C SER A 15 26.68 -1.87 -6.10
N VAL A 16 27.15 -1.07 -5.14
CA VAL A 16 26.30 -0.34 -4.21
C VAL A 16 25.61 0.75 -5.01
N ARG A 17 24.31 0.59 -5.29
CA ARG A 17 23.54 1.64 -5.96
C ARG A 17 23.53 2.88 -5.05
N PRO A 18 23.89 4.07 -5.56
CA PRO A 18 23.84 5.28 -4.77
C PRO A 18 22.38 5.57 -4.38
N HIS A 19 22.17 5.89 -3.10
CA HIS A 19 20.88 6.28 -2.56
C HIS A 19 20.39 7.53 -3.29
N ARG A 20 19.20 7.47 -3.90
CA ARG A 20 18.56 8.64 -4.51
C ARG A 20 17.59 9.29 -3.53
N SER A 21 17.68 10.61 -3.43
CA SER A 21 16.70 11.41 -2.69
C SER A 21 15.26 11.14 -3.19
N LEU A 22 14.29 11.23 -2.29
CA LEU A 22 12.86 11.06 -2.59
C LEU A 22 12.33 12.14 -3.55
N VAL A 23 12.90 13.34 -3.54
CA VAL A 23 12.49 14.44 -4.43
C VAL A 23 12.76 14.10 -5.90
N CYS A 24 13.75 13.25 -6.18
CA CYS A 24 14.05 12.76 -7.53
C CYS A 24 13.22 11.53 -7.92
N ARG A 25 12.34 11.05 -7.04
CA ARG A 25 11.50 9.85 -7.19
C ARG A 25 10.05 10.18 -6.85
N PRO A 26 9.35 10.99 -7.68
CA PRO A 26 8.05 11.55 -7.34
C PRO A 26 6.98 10.49 -7.01
N LEU A 27 7.00 9.33 -7.68
CA LEU A 27 6.10 8.21 -7.34
C LEU A 27 6.43 7.61 -5.97
N ASP A 28 7.71 7.42 -5.63
CA ASP A 28 8.10 6.92 -4.32
C ASP A 28 7.74 7.91 -3.20
N LEU A 29 7.83 9.21 -3.48
CA LEU A 29 7.37 10.26 -2.56
C LEU A 29 5.85 10.22 -2.37
N LEU A 30 5.08 10.09 -3.46
CA LEU A 30 3.63 9.91 -3.40
C LEU A 30 3.25 8.69 -2.54
N TYR A 31 3.92 7.56 -2.75
CA TYR A 31 3.70 6.34 -1.97
C TYR A 31 4.08 6.53 -0.51
N LEU A 32 5.18 7.22 -0.22
CA LEU A 32 5.59 7.49 1.16
C LEU A 32 4.55 8.36 1.87
N VAL A 33 4.09 9.45 1.25
CA VAL A 33 3.04 10.31 1.82
C VAL A 33 1.75 9.51 2.03
N TYR A 34 1.38 8.68 1.05
CA TYR A 34 0.23 7.79 1.13
C TYR A 34 0.28 6.88 2.37
N PHE A 35 1.42 6.22 2.64
CA PHE A 35 1.55 5.34 3.81
C PHE A 35 1.64 6.12 5.13
N VAL A 36 2.32 7.27 5.15
CA VAL A 36 2.47 8.09 6.36
C VAL A 36 1.11 8.62 6.82
N GLN A 37 0.28 9.14 5.91
CA GLN A 37 -1.05 9.64 6.25
C GLN A 37 -2.01 8.51 6.59
N HIS A 38 -1.84 7.33 5.99
CA HIS A 38 -2.68 6.17 6.26
C HIS A 38 -2.57 5.66 7.70
N ILE A 39 -1.38 5.67 8.29
CA ILE A 39 -1.20 5.15 9.65
C ILE A 39 -2.16 5.79 10.66
N PRO A 40 -2.24 7.13 10.81
CA PRO A 40 -3.21 7.74 11.71
C PRO A 40 -4.66 7.55 11.24
N ALA A 41 -4.93 7.52 9.93
CA ALA A 41 -6.28 7.23 9.42
C ALA A 41 -6.75 5.83 9.86
N THR A 42 -5.94 4.80 9.60
CA THR A 42 -6.22 3.42 9.99
C THR A 42 -6.36 3.28 11.50
N LEU A 43 -5.46 3.88 12.28
CA LEU A 43 -5.46 3.76 13.74
C LEU A 43 -6.63 4.47 14.41
N PHE A 44 -7.07 5.61 13.88
CA PHE A 44 -8.02 6.49 14.58
C PHE A 44 -9.39 6.62 13.93
N VAL A 45 -9.50 6.34 12.63
CA VAL A 45 -10.75 6.45 11.87
C VAL A 45 -11.25 5.05 11.49
N ASP A 46 -10.45 4.29 10.75
CA ASP A 46 -10.90 3.02 10.18
C ASP A 46 -11.08 1.93 11.26
N SER A 47 -10.22 1.93 12.27
CA SER A 47 -10.34 1.02 13.41
C SER A 47 -11.61 1.20 14.25
N GLN A 48 -12.33 2.33 14.13
CA GLN A 48 -13.64 2.53 14.77
C GLN A 48 -14.74 1.60 14.20
N ILE A 49 -14.48 0.95 13.08
CA ILE A 49 -15.32 -0.14 12.54
C ILE A 49 -15.07 -1.45 13.33
N LEU A 50 -13.83 -1.68 13.77
CA LEU A 50 -13.40 -2.91 14.43
C LEU A 50 -13.64 -2.89 15.94
N PHE A 51 -13.50 -1.71 16.56
CA PHE A 51 -13.51 -1.55 18.01
C PHE A 51 -14.68 -0.68 18.50
N PRO A 52 -15.11 -0.86 19.76
CA PRO A 52 -16.13 -0.01 20.36
C PRO A 52 -15.74 1.47 20.35
N THR A 53 -16.70 2.37 20.11
CA THR A 53 -16.42 3.82 19.99
C THR A 53 -15.91 4.45 21.29
N GLU A 54 -16.17 3.83 22.43
CA GLU A 54 -15.73 4.27 23.76
C GLU A 54 -14.22 4.24 23.93
N TRP A 55 -13.50 3.49 23.07
CA TRP A 55 -12.05 3.41 23.10
C TRP A 55 -11.38 4.63 22.46
N PHE A 56 -12.14 5.45 21.75
CA PHE A 56 -11.62 6.58 20.99
C PHE A 56 -11.93 7.91 21.68
N PRO A 57 -11.00 8.88 21.63
CA PRO A 57 -11.27 10.25 22.03
C PRO A 57 -12.52 10.82 21.35
N LYS A 58 -13.32 11.57 22.13
CA LYS A 58 -14.56 12.17 21.63
C LYS A 58 -14.39 12.99 20.34
N ALA A 59 -13.26 13.68 20.19
CA ALA A 59 -12.97 14.44 18.97
C ALA A 59 -12.95 13.57 17.70
N LEU A 60 -12.44 12.33 17.80
CA LEU A 60 -12.37 11.40 16.67
C LEU A 60 -13.72 10.75 16.38
N THR A 61 -14.51 10.45 17.41
CA THR A 61 -15.88 9.97 17.22
C THR A 61 -16.78 11.06 16.65
N ASP A 62 -16.65 12.30 17.11
CA ASP A 62 -17.39 13.46 16.59
C ASP A 62 -17.02 13.71 15.11
N LEU A 63 -15.74 13.57 14.75
CA LEU A 63 -15.30 13.66 13.36
C LEU A 63 -15.92 12.56 12.48
N ALA A 64 -15.97 11.32 12.98
CA ALA A 64 -16.61 10.22 12.28
C ALA A 64 -18.13 10.44 12.11
N GLN A 65 -18.81 10.96 13.15
CA GLN A 65 -20.22 11.32 13.06
C GLN A 65 -20.47 12.48 12.09
N TYR A 66 -19.57 13.48 12.07
CA TYR A 66 -19.61 14.55 11.09
C TYR A 66 -19.47 14.01 9.66
N TRP A 67 -18.50 13.10 9.43
CA TRP A 67 -18.35 12.42 8.15
C TRP A 67 -19.64 11.72 7.73
N LEU A 68 -20.24 10.92 8.62
CA LEU A 68 -21.51 10.24 8.36
C LEU A 68 -22.64 11.22 8.02
N SER A 69 -22.72 12.36 8.69
CA SER A 69 -23.77 13.35 8.45
C SER A 69 -23.68 13.99 7.05
N VAL A 70 -22.47 14.16 6.51
CA VAL A 70 -22.26 14.78 5.20
C VAL A 70 -22.27 13.74 4.08
N SER A 71 -21.68 12.58 4.32
CA SER A 71 -21.47 11.54 3.29
C SER A 71 -22.62 10.53 3.20
N GLY A 72 -23.36 10.30 4.30
CA GLY A 72 -24.32 9.20 4.39
C GLY A 72 -23.68 7.82 4.25
N ASP A 73 -22.39 7.66 4.56
CA ASP A 73 -21.62 6.45 4.30
C ASP A 73 -22.23 5.19 4.92
N PRO A 74 -22.85 4.31 4.11
CA PRO A 74 -23.54 3.14 4.63
C PRO A 74 -22.56 2.03 5.02
N LEU A 75 -21.33 2.05 4.47
CA LEU A 75 -20.29 1.08 4.77
C LEU A 75 -19.67 1.41 6.13
N PHE A 76 -19.43 2.68 6.42
CA PHE A 76 -18.95 3.10 7.74
C PHE A 76 -20.06 3.01 8.80
N ALA A 77 -21.31 3.35 8.46
CA ALA A 77 -22.43 3.32 9.40
C ALA A 77 -22.82 1.90 9.82
N ALA A 78 -22.90 0.96 8.87
CA ALA A 78 -23.36 -0.41 9.13
C ALA A 78 -22.22 -1.45 9.15
N GLY A 79 -20.98 -1.03 8.88
CA GLY A 79 -19.83 -1.93 8.80
C GLY A 79 -19.25 -2.31 10.16
N ARG A 80 -19.71 -1.69 11.26
CA ARG A 80 -19.26 -2.02 12.61
C ARG A 80 -19.53 -3.49 12.91
N ILE A 81 -18.61 -4.07 13.68
CA ILE A 81 -18.69 -5.48 14.04
C ILE A 81 -20.04 -5.81 14.71
N GLY A 82 -20.80 -6.72 14.07
CA GLY A 82 -22.09 -7.19 14.58
C GLY A 82 -23.33 -6.41 14.10
N ASP A 83 -23.16 -5.28 13.40
CA ASP A 83 -24.30 -4.43 12.99
C ASP A 83 -25.04 -4.99 11.76
N ASN A 84 -24.31 -5.54 10.79
CA ASN A 84 -24.91 -6.05 9.55
C ASN A 84 -24.17 -7.27 8.99
N SER A 85 -24.86 -8.41 8.94
CA SER A 85 -24.29 -9.66 8.39
C SER A 85 -23.91 -9.56 6.91
N ASN A 86 -24.57 -8.67 6.13
CA ASN A 86 -24.27 -8.47 4.71
C ASN A 86 -22.92 -7.75 4.48
N LEU A 87 -22.33 -7.15 5.52
CA LEU A 87 -21.04 -6.45 5.47
C LEU A 87 -19.89 -7.24 6.11
N THR A 88 -20.08 -8.54 6.37
CA THR A 88 -19.02 -9.42 6.91
C THR A 88 -17.75 -9.43 6.02
N TRP A 89 -17.91 -9.27 4.71
CA TRP A 89 -16.79 -9.13 3.77
C TRP A 89 -15.96 -7.87 4.06
N LEU A 90 -16.62 -6.75 4.36
CA LEU A 90 -15.97 -5.48 4.69
C LEU A 90 -15.18 -5.63 5.98
N TYR A 91 -15.80 -6.22 7.00
CA TYR A 91 -15.14 -6.52 8.26
C TYR A 91 -13.85 -7.33 8.07
N THR A 92 -13.86 -8.32 7.17
CA THR A 92 -12.67 -9.12 6.83
C THR A 92 -11.53 -8.25 6.30
N PHE A 93 -11.83 -7.30 5.41
CA PHE A 93 -10.83 -6.37 4.88
C PHE A 93 -10.34 -5.37 5.93
N MET A 94 -11.21 -4.90 6.82
CA MET A 94 -10.81 -4.01 7.92
C MET A 94 -9.86 -4.73 8.89
N VAL A 95 -10.14 -5.99 9.23
CA VAL A 95 -9.22 -6.81 10.04
C VAL A 95 -7.90 -7.02 9.30
N ALA A 96 -7.94 -7.31 8.00
CA ALA A 96 -6.73 -7.48 7.20
C ALA A 96 -5.90 -6.18 7.13
N GLU A 97 -6.55 -5.03 7.06
CA GLU A 97 -5.91 -3.73 7.12
C GLU A 97 -5.16 -3.55 8.45
N PHE A 98 -5.87 -3.74 9.56
CA PHE A 98 -5.30 -3.52 10.89
C PHE A 98 -4.17 -4.50 11.23
N VAL A 99 -4.32 -5.78 10.86
CA VAL A 99 -3.37 -6.84 11.23
C VAL A 99 -2.19 -6.95 10.26
N PHE A 100 -2.42 -6.81 8.95
CA PHE A 100 -1.38 -7.05 7.94
C PHE A 100 -0.91 -5.77 7.27
N GLN A 101 -1.83 -4.88 6.89
CA GLN A 101 -1.46 -3.66 6.16
C GLN A 101 -0.77 -2.65 7.07
N LEU A 102 -1.26 -2.45 8.30
CA LEU A 102 -0.69 -1.47 9.23
C LEU A 102 0.80 -1.74 9.57
N PRO A 103 1.23 -2.97 9.91
CA PRO A 103 2.67 -3.27 10.03
C PRO A 103 3.42 -3.08 8.71
N PHE A 104 2.79 -3.41 7.58
CA PHE A 104 3.37 -3.21 6.26
C PHE A 104 3.61 -1.73 5.94
N PHE A 105 2.76 -0.80 6.41
CA PHE A 105 2.96 0.65 6.19
C PHE A 105 4.31 1.10 6.75
N GLY A 106 4.67 0.67 7.96
CA GLY A 106 5.98 0.96 8.55
C GLY A 106 7.14 0.36 7.74
N PHE A 107 6.98 -0.86 7.25
CA PHE A 107 7.95 -1.50 6.36
C PHE A 107 8.10 -0.75 5.03
N ALA A 108 6.99 -0.31 4.43
CA ALA A 108 6.96 0.43 3.18
C ALA A 108 7.62 1.80 3.30
N ILE A 109 7.30 2.57 4.36
CA ILE A 109 7.94 3.85 4.64
C ILE A 109 9.45 3.68 4.75
N ARG A 110 9.92 2.68 5.50
CA ARG A 110 11.35 2.39 5.64
C ARG A 110 12.00 2.04 4.30
N GLY A 111 11.36 1.19 3.50
CA GLY A 111 11.86 0.74 2.20
C GLY A 111 11.95 1.88 1.19
N LEU A 112 10.92 2.71 1.10
CA LEU A 112 10.85 3.88 0.23
C LEU A 112 11.88 4.94 0.64
N TYR A 113 11.97 5.25 1.94
CA TYR A 113 12.94 6.22 2.46
C TYR A 113 14.38 5.81 2.16
N ARG A 114 14.70 4.51 2.27
CA ARG A 114 16.04 3.96 2.01
C ARG A 114 16.32 3.62 0.54
N ASP A 115 15.40 3.91 -0.38
CA ASP A 115 15.53 3.53 -1.80
C ASP A 115 15.85 2.03 -1.99
N SER A 116 15.23 1.18 -1.15
CA SER A 116 15.53 -0.25 -1.14
C SER A 116 14.92 -0.93 -2.37
N PRO A 117 15.69 -1.66 -3.19
CA PRO A 117 15.13 -2.39 -4.34
C PRO A 117 14.17 -3.50 -3.90
N CYS A 118 14.33 -4.02 -2.68
CA CYS A 118 13.48 -5.07 -2.13
C CYS A 118 12.03 -4.61 -1.87
N ILE A 119 11.75 -3.30 -1.87
CA ILE A 119 10.39 -2.79 -1.59
C ILE A 119 9.46 -2.87 -2.81
N ARG A 120 10.02 -3.02 -4.02
CA ARG A 120 9.26 -2.98 -5.27
C ARG A 120 8.20 -4.09 -5.34
N LEU A 121 8.59 -5.34 -5.13
CA LEU A 121 7.65 -6.46 -5.17
C LEU A 121 6.60 -6.39 -4.05
N PRO A 122 6.96 -6.15 -2.78
CA PRO A 122 5.98 -5.95 -1.72
C PRO A 122 4.99 -4.80 -1.99
N LEU A 123 5.42 -3.68 -2.58
CA LEU A 123 4.51 -2.60 -2.97
C LEU A 123 3.51 -3.02 -4.05
N ALA A 124 3.94 -3.81 -5.04
CA ALA A 124 3.03 -4.33 -6.06
C ALA A 124 2.00 -5.29 -5.45
N LEU A 125 2.42 -6.18 -4.55
CA LEU A 125 1.51 -7.12 -3.88
C LEU A 125 0.50 -6.38 -2.98
N TYR A 126 0.98 -5.42 -2.20
CA TYR A 126 0.12 -4.54 -1.41
C TYR A 126 -0.87 -3.78 -2.29
N GLY A 127 -0.37 -3.15 -3.36
CA GLY A 127 -1.20 -2.37 -4.28
C GLY A 127 -2.32 -3.21 -4.91
N ALA A 128 -2.01 -4.44 -5.31
CA ALA A 128 -3.00 -5.35 -5.88
C ALA A 128 -4.06 -5.74 -4.84
N HIS A 129 -3.63 -6.10 -3.63
CA HIS A 129 -4.55 -6.45 -2.54
C HIS A 129 -5.52 -5.31 -2.21
N VAL A 130 -5.02 -4.10 -2.01
CA VAL A 130 -5.86 -2.93 -1.66
C VAL A 130 -6.78 -2.55 -2.81
N ALA A 131 -6.30 -2.56 -4.06
CA ALA A 131 -7.17 -2.30 -5.20
C ALA A 131 -8.33 -3.30 -5.28
N THR A 132 -8.08 -4.58 -5.01
CA THR A 132 -9.14 -5.61 -4.93
C THR A 132 -10.08 -5.40 -3.75
N ALA A 133 -9.60 -4.93 -2.60
CA ALA A 133 -10.42 -4.65 -1.43
C ALA A 133 -11.32 -3.41 -1.61
N VAL A 134 -10.85 -2.39 -2.33
CA VAL A 134 -11.59 -1.13 -2.58
C VAL A 134 -12.56 -1.24 -3.77
N ALA A 135 -12.31 -2.14 -4.72
CA ALA A 135 -13.22 -2.38 -5.84
C ALA A 135 -14.68 -2.70 -5.42
N PRO A 136 -14.97 -3.62 -4.47
CA PRO A 136 -16.33 -3.86 -4.01
C PRO A 136 -16.92 -2.65 -3.28
N ILE A 137 -16.13 -1.89 -2.53
CA ILE A 137 -16.57 -0.64 -1.87
C ILE A 137 -17.14 0.35 -2.91
N LEU A 138 -16.36 0.63 -3.96
CA LEU A 138 -16.78 1.53 -5.03
C LEU A 138 -18.02 1.00 -5.77
N THR A 139 -18.06 -0.30 -6.05
CA THR A 139 -19.22 -0.93 -6.69
C THR A 139 -20.47 -0.83 -5.82
N SER A 140 -20.36 -1.07 -4.51
CA SER A 140 -21.46 -0.94 -3.55
C SER A 140 -21.99 0.50 -3.48
N ILE A 141 -21.11 1.51 -3.49
CA ILE A 141 -21.52 2.93 -3.48
C ILE A 141 -22.39 3.26 -4.70
N TRP A 142 -22.09 2.71 -5.88
CA TRP A 142 -22.82 3.03 -7.11
C TRP A 142 -24.05 2.16 -7.36
N PHE A 143 -24.03 0.90 -6.91
CA PHE A 143 -25.07 -0.08 -7.27
C PHE A 143 -25.75 -0.75 -6.08
N GLY A 144 -25.15 -0.70 -4.88
CA GLY A 144 -25.62 -1.42 -3.69
C GLY A 144 -26.53 -0.61 -2.76
N TYR A 145 -26.54 0.72 -2.86
CA TYR A 145 -27.29 1.58 -1.95
C TYR A 145 -28.20 2.55 -2.72
N PRO A 146 -29.51 2.25 -2.85
CA PRO A 146 -30.44 3.10 -3.60
C PRO A 146 -30.69 4.45 -2.92
N ASP A 147 -30.61 4.50 -1.60
CA ASP A 147 -30.93 5.70 -0.79
C ASP A 147 -29.83 6.78 -0.85
N LEU A 148 -28.67 6.47 -1.42
CA LEU A 148 -27.61 7.46 -1.62
C LEU A 148 -27.97 8.46 -2.72
N THR A 149 -27.98 9.74 -2.34
CA THR A 149 -28.10 10.84 -3.29
C THR A 149 -26.90 10.88 -4.24
N THR A 150 -27.07 11.48 -5.42
CA THR A 150 -25.98 11.68 -6.38
C THR A 150 -24.78 12.40 -5.77
N LEU A 151 -25.04 13.43 -4.96
CA LEU A 151 -23.98 14.18 -4.27
C LEU A 151 -23.20 13.28 -3.31
N GLN A 152 -23.89 12.50 -2.49
CA GLN A 152 -23.24 11.56 -1.56
C GLN A 152 -22.40 10.52 -2.30
N ARG A 153 -22.86 9.99 -3.43
CA ARG A 153 -22.06 9.05 -4.25
C ARG A 153 -20.76 9.67 -4.73
N TYR A 154 -20.79 10.93 -5.18
CA TYR A 154 -19.57 11.64 -5.57
C TYR A 154 -18.68 11.96 -4.37
N THR A 155 -19.25 12.37 -3.23
CA THR A 155 -18.50 12.60 -1.98
C THR A 155 -17.77 11.34 -1.53
N LEU A 156 -18.47 10.20 -1.50
CA LEU A 156 -17.88 8.90 -1.15
C LEU A 156 -16.85 8.47 -2.20
N SER A 157 -17.16 8.61 -3.48
CA SER A 157 -16.20 8.28 -4.55
C SER A 157 -14.93 9.13 -4.42
N ALA A 158 -15.04 10.43 -4.11
CA ALA A 158 -13.88 11.30 -3.91
C ALA A 158 -13.02 10.85 -2.71
N ALA A 159 -13.63 10.27 -1.67
CA ALA A 159 -12.91 9.71 -0.54
C ALA A 159 -12.24 8.36 -0.85
N TYR A 160 -12.93 7.45 -1.56
CA TYR A 160 -12.45 6.09 -1.80
C TYR A 160 -11.59 5.90 -3.06
N VAL A 161 -11.82 6.66 -4.12
CA VAL A 161 -11.09 6.52 -5.39
C VAL A 161 -9.57 6.73 -5.25
N PRO A 162 -9.05 7.68 -4.44
CA PRO A 162 -7.61 7.78 -4.20
C PRO A 162 -6.99 6.47 -3.69
N TYR A 163 -7.71 5.75 -2.84
CA TYR A 163 -7.34 4.43 -2.30
C TYR A 163 -7.49 3.29 -3.30
N PHE A 164 -8.01 3.55 -4.48
CA PHE A 164 -7.97 2.61 -5.61
C PHE A 164 -6.84 2.98 -6.59
N ILE A 165 -6.78 4.25 -6.99
CA ILE A 165 -5.85 4.72 -8.02
C ILE A 165 -4.39 4.63 -7.57
N ILE A 166 -4.08 5.06 -6.34
CA ILE A 166 -2.69 5.02 -5.85
C ILE A 166 -2.18 3.57 -5.75
N PRO A 167 -2.94 2.61 -5.18
CA PRO A 167 -2.57 1.20 -5.21
C PRO A 167 -2.41 0.62 -6.61
N VAL A 168 -3.28 0.94 -7.58
CA VAL A 168 -3.10 0.53 -8.98
C VAL A 168 -1.80 1.10 -9.57
N LEU A 169 -1.48 2.37 -9.29
CA LEU A 169 -0.20 2.96 -9.70
C LEU A 169 1.00 2.26 -9.04
N MET A 170 0.89 1.82 -7.78
CA MET A 170 1.92 1.01 -7.13
C MET A 170 2.14 -0.31 -7.85
N VAL A 171 1.07 -1.00 -8.29
CA VAL A 171 1.19 -2.23 -9.08
C VAL A 171 1.94 -1.96 -10.38
N VAL A 172 1.43 -1.03 -11.19
CA VAL A 172 1.97 -0.78 -12.54
C VAL A 172 3.42 -0.34 -12.46
N SER A 173 3.74 0.67 -11.65
CA SER A 173 5.10 1.24 -11.58
C SER A 173 6.13 0.23 -11.07
N ASN A 174 5.80 -0.53 -10.03
CA ASN A 174 6.77 -1.44 -9.42
C ASN A 174 6.91 -2.74 -10.21
N VAL A 175 5.85 -3.26 -10.83
CA VAL A 175 5.96 -4.40 -11.76
C VAL A 175 6.80 -4.03 -12.97
N CYS A 176 6.55 -2.87 -13.60
CA CYS A 176 7.38 -2.38 -14.70
C CYS A 176 8.86 -2.23 -14.29
N ALA A 177 9.14 -1.68 -13.10
CA ALA A 177 10.51 -1.54 -12.62
C ALA A 177 11.21 -2.91 -12.43
N LEU A 178 10.49 -3.92 -11.93
CA LEU A 178 11.00 -5.26 -11.74
C LEU A 178 11.27 -5.97 -13.07
N THR A 179 10.36 -5.87 -14.04
CA THR A 179 10.52 -6.52 -15.35
C THR A 179 11.64 -5.87 -16.15
N CYS A 180 11.72 -4.54 -16.20
CA CYS A 180 12.83 -3.82 -16.84
C CYS A 180 14.17 -4.16 -16.18
N GLY A 181 14.22 -4.26 -14.84
CA GLY A 181 15.42 -4.66 -14.12
C GLY A 181 15.87 -6.10 -14.44
N ALA A 182 14.92 -7.04 -14.50
CA ALA A 182 15.18 -8.43 -14.85
C ALA A 182 15.68 -8.58 -16.30
N HIS A 183 15.05 -7.87 -17.24
CA HIS A 183 15.50 -7.85 -18.64
C HIS A 183 16.95 -7.34 -18.76
N ALA A 184 17.30 -6.24 -18.10
CA ALA A 184 18.64 -5.67 -18.15
C ALA A 184 19.72 -6.62 -17.59
N GLN A 185 19.40 -7.42 -16.56
CA GLN A 185 20.32 -8.43 -16.02
C GLN A 185 20.52 -9.61 -16.96
N ASN A 186 19.46 -10.03 -17.67
CA ASN A 186 19.52 -11.16 -18.60
C ASN A 186 20.30 -10.85 -19.89
N THR A 187 20.39 -9.57 -20.28
CA THR A 187 21.14 -9.12 -21.47
C THR A 187 22.64 -8.96 -21.21
N GLN A 188 23.10 -8.97 -19.95
CA GLN A 188 24.53 -8.94 -19.64
C GLN A 188 25.18 -10.30 -19.96
N PRO A 189 26.28 -10.34 -20.74
CA PRO A 189 26.94 -11.60 -21.09
C PRO A 189 27.44 -12.28 -19.82
N ARG A 190 26.97 -13.51 -19.58
CA ARG A 190 27.46 -14.37 -18.48
C ARG A 190 28.98 -14.50 -18.64
N SER A 191 29.75 -13.94 -17.71
CA SER A 191 31.20 -14.17 -17.66
C SER A 191 31.42 -15.68 -17.52
N VAL A 192 31.93 -16.31 -18.56
CA VAL A 192 32.33 -17.72 -18.55
C VAL A 192 33.40 -17.87 -17.48
N LYS A 193 33.09 -18.59 -16.40
CA LYS A 193 34.14 -19.09 -15.51
C LYS A 193 35.01 -20.00 -16.37
N LYS A 194 36.26 -19.62 -16.59
CA LYS A 194 37.28 -20.57 -17.06
C LYS A 194 37.47 -21.53 -15.90
N ASP A 195 37.00 -22.76 -16.09
CA ASP A 195 37.38 -23.88 -15.24
C ASP A 195 38.87 -24.15 -15.52
N GLU A 196 39.72 -23.83 -14.54
CA GLU A 196 41.12 -24.26 -14.44
C GLU A 196 41.24 -25.24 -13.27
#